data_AF-A0A933UWP1-F1
#
_entry.id   AF-A0A933UWP1-F1
#
_cell.length_a   1.000
_cell.length_b   1.000
_cell.length_c   1.000
_cell.angle_alpha   90.00
_cell.angle_beta   90.00
_cell.angle_gamma   90.00
#
_symmetry.space_group_name_H-M   'P 1'
#
loop_
_entity.id
_entity.type
_entity.pdbx_description
1 polymer ?
#
loop_
_entity_poly.entity_id
_entity_poly.type
_entity_poly.pdbx_seq_one_letter_code
_entity_poly.pdbx_strand_id
1 'polypeptide(L)'
;MSKKDLIKKSRLYVIVDRDSVKGDKIFKIAEAAVSAGADMVELRDKSSSTFEIIKTARVLKKITKKYGVPLIINDRLDVALAIDAD
;
A
#
# COMPACT_ATOMS: atom_id res chain seq x y z
N MET A 1 -8.34 -17.19 -3.79
CA MET A 1 -9.03 -16.74 -2.56
C MET A 1 -9.74 -15.44 -2.89
N SER A 2 -11.00 -15.22 -2.49
CA SER A 2 -11.68 -13.96 -2.85
C SER A 2 -11.15 -12.79 -2.01
N LYS A 3 -11.31 -11.55 -2.49
CA LYS A 3 -10.99 -10.35 -1.69
C LYS A 3 -11.73 -10.33 -0.34
N LYS A 4 -12.97 -10.83 -0.31
CA LYS A 4 -13.76 -10.96 0.94
C LYS A 4 -13.13 -11.94 1.93
N ASP A 5 -12.55 -13.04 1.45
CA ASP A 5 -11.89 -14.02 2.31
C ASP A 5 -10.58 -13.49 2.88
N LEU A 6 -9.83 -12.71 2.08
CA LEU A 6 -8.63 -12.00 2.56
C LEU A 6 -8.99 -11.09 3.73
N ILE A 7 -9.95 -10.17 3.54
CA ILE A 7 -10.39 -9.23 4.58
C ILE A 7 -10.84 -9.96 5.85
N LYS A 8 -11.60 -11.06 5.72
CA LYS A 8 -12.06 -11.84 6.89
C LYS A 8 -10.92 -12.50 7.68
N LYS A 9 -9.81 -12.80 7.03
CA LYS A 9 -8.65 -13.48 7.64
C LYS A 9 -7.58 -12.49 8.12
N SER A 10 -7.56 -11.28 7.58
CA SER A 10 -6.61 -10.24 7.95
C SER A 10 -6.68 -9.91 9.44
N ARG A 11 -5.52 -9.86 10.09
CA ARG A 11 -5.35 -9.50 11.49
C ARG A 11 -4.54 -8.21 11.64
N LEU A 12 -3.58 -7.99 10.76
CA LEU A 12 -2.72 -6.81 10.75
C LEU A 12 -2.85 -6.04 9.43
N TYR A 13 -3.47 -4.87 9.52
CA TYR A 13 -3.57 -3.92 8.42
C TYR A 13 -2.63 -2.73 8.71
N VAL A 14 -1.61 -2.57 7.89
CA VAL A 14 -0.61 -1.50 8.03
C VAL A 14 -0.93 -0.33 7.10
N ILE A 15 -1.01 0.88 7.67
CA ILE A 15 -1.11 2.12 6.90
C ILE A 15 0.27 2.75 6.83
N VAL A 16 0.80 2.92 5.61
CA VAL A 16 2.01 3.69 5.36
C VAL A 16 1.63 5.10 4.93
N ASP A 17 1.80 6.03 5.86
CA ASP A 17 1.43 7.44 5.70
C ASP A 17 2.64 8.29 5.29
N ARG A 18 2.56 8.89 4.10
CA ARG A 18 3.65 9.72 3.57
C ARG A 18 3.78 11.06 4.26
N ASP A 19 2.70 11.55 4.87
CA ASP A 19 2.75 12.77 5.70
C ASP A 19 3.53 12.52 7.00
N SER A 20 3.56 11.26 7.47
CA SER A 20 4.26 10.83 8.67
C SER A 20 5.70 10.35 8.40
N VAL A 21 5.99 9.88 7.18
CA VAL A 21 7.28 9.28 6.80
C VAL A 21 7.91 10.04 5.64
N LYS A 22 9.03 10.73 5.91
CA LYS A 22 9.75 11.50 4.89
C LYS A 22 10.59 10.61 3.96
N GLY A 23 10.50 10.91 2.66
CA GLY A 23 11.33 10.34 1.61
C GLY A 23 11.14 8.84 1.39
N ASP A 24 12.19 8.17 0.91
CA ASP A 24 12.14 6.75 0.49
C ASP A 24 12.06 5.75 1.65
N LYS A 25 12.01 6.24 2.90
CA LYS A 25 11.81 5.39 4.08
C LYS A 25 10.49 4.62 4.03
N ILE A 26 9.48 5.16 3.35
CA ILE A 26 8.18 4.52 3.19
C ILE A 26 8.30 3.12 2.57
N PHE A 27 9.20 2.93 1.60
CA PHE A 27 9.42 1.64 0.95
C PHE A 27 10.07 0.63 1.88
N LYS A 28 11.03 1.07 2.70
CA LYS A 28 11.69 0.21 3.69
C LYS A 28 10.71 -0.22 4.79
N ILE A 29 9.83 0.69 5.23
CA ILE A 29 8.79 0.38 6.21
C ILE A 29 7.78 -0.59 5.63
N ALA A 30 7.34 -0.39 4.39
CA ALA A 30 6.43 -1.30 3.71
C ALA A 30 7.04 -2.71 3.55
N GLU A 31 8.29 -2.82 3.06
CA GLU A 31 8.99 -4.11 2.92
C GLU A 31 9.13 -4.80 4.29
N ALA A 32 9.52 -4.06 5.33
CA ALA A 32 9.62 -4.59 6.69
C ALA A 32 8.27 -5.12 7.18
N ALA A 33 7.19 -4.35 7.00
CA ALA A 33 5.85 -4.74 7.41
C ALA A 33 5.37 -6.03 6.71
N VAL A 34 5.49 -6.12 5.38
CA VAL A 34 5.07 -7.32 4.65
C VAL A 34 5.95 -8.52 4.97
N SER A 35 7.25 -8.32 5.18
CA SER A 35 8.17 -9.40 5.58
C SER A 35 7.90 -9.91 7.01
N ALA A 36 7.31 -9.08 7.87
CA ALA A 36 6.93 -9.43 9.24
C ALA A 36 5.51 -10.01 9.35
N GLY A 37 4.80 -10.19 8.23
CA GLY A 37 3.48 -10.80 8.20
C GLY A 37 2.30 -9.82 8.24
N ALA A 38 2.45 -8.59 7.74
CA ALA A 38 1.30 -7.74 7.48
C ALA A 38 0.35 -8.40 6.46
N ASP A 39 -0.94 -8.43 6.77
CA ASP A 39 -1.95 -9.05 5.90
C ASP A 39 -2.45 -8.09 4.81
N MET A 40 -2.35 -6.78 5.04
CA MET A 40 -2.76 -5.71 4.12
C MET A 40 -1.89 -4.48 4.31
N VAL A 41 -1.63 -3.74 3.22
CA VAL A 41 -0.92 -2.45 3.27
C VAL A 41 -1.73 -1.38 2.55
N GLU A 42 -1.85 -0.20 3.14
CA GLU A 42 -2.48 0.97 2.52
C GLU A 42 -1.50 2.12 2.37
N LEU A 43 -1.47 2.71 1.18
CA LEU A 43 -0.83 4.00 0.97
C LEU A 43 -1.81 5.13 1.31
N ARG A 44 -1.43 5.95 2.28
CA ARG A 44 -2.10 7.20 2.62
C ARG A 44 -1.17 8.38 2.32
N ASP A 45 -1.65 9.30 1.49
CA ASP A 45 -0.90 10.48 1.06
C ASP A 45 -1.88 11.60 0.72
N LYS A 46 -2.05 12.56 1.62
CA LYS A 46 -3.01 13.66 1.46
C LYS A 46 -2.40 14.93 0.86
N SER A 47 -1.07 15.00 0.81
CA SER A 47 -0.35 16.24 0.50
C SER A 47 0.36 16.19 -0.85
N SER A 48 0.70 15.01 -1.36
CA SER A 48 1.44 14.89 -2.62
C SER A 48 0.54 15.07 -3.85
N SER A 49 1.17 15.43 -4.97
CA SER A 49 0.49 15.45 -6.27
C SER A 49 0.09 14.03 -6.72
N THR A 50 -0.95 13.92 -7.56
CA THR A 50 -1.39 12.65 -8.16
C THR A 50 -0.23 11.87 -8.78
N PHE A 51 0.66 12.55 -9.50
CA PHE A 51 1.81 11.94 -10.15
C PHE A 51 2.76 11.28 -9.13
N GLU A 52 3.06 11.99 -8.04
CA GLU A 52 3.94 11.50 -6.98
C GLU A 52 3.31 10.33 -6.20
N ILE A 53 1.98 10.35 -6.01
CA ILE A 53 1.27 9.23 -5.38
C ILE A 53 1.35 8.01 -6.30
N ILE A 54 1.07 8.13 -7.60
CA ILE A 54 1.15 7.02 -8.56
C ILE A 54 2.56 6.42 -8.58
N LYS A 55 3.60 7.26 -8.59
CA LYS A 55 5.00 6.79 -8.58
C LYS A 55 5.29 5.95 -7.34
N THR A 56 4.87 6.42 -6.17
CA THR A 56 5.04 5.71 -4.89
C THR A 56 4.23 4.43 -4.83
N ALA A 57 2.95 4.51 -5.22
CA ALA A 57 2.03 3.39 -5.24
C ALA A 57 2.51 2.26 -6.16
N ARG A 58 3.13 2.56 -7.31
CA ARG A 58 3.73 1.54 -8.20
C ARG A 58 4.89 0.80 -7.55
N VAL A 59 5.73 1.49 -6.79
CA VAL A 59 6.84 0.85 -6.07
C VAL A 59 6.30 0.00 -4.92
N LEU A 60 5.34 0.52 -4.15
CA LEU A 60 4.68 -0.24 -3.09
C LEU A 60 3.96 -1.47 -3.64
N LYS A 61 3.26 -1.37 -4.79
CA LYS A 61 2.59 -2.52 -5.41
C LYS A 61 3.57 -3.63 -5.77
N LYS A 62 4.78 -3.29 -6.23
CA LYS A 62 5.83 -4.28 -6.50
C LYS A 62 6.30 -4.98 -5.22
N ILE A 63 6.48 -4.20 -4.14
CA ILE A 63 6.84 -4.70 -2.82
C ILE A 63 5.77 -5.64 -2.30
N THR A 64 4.53 -5.19 -2.16
CA THR A 64 3.45 -5.99 -1.56
C THR A 64 3.13 -7.25 -2.39
N LYS A 65 3.16 -7.14 -3.74
CA LYS A 65 2.95 -8.27 -4.65
C LYS A 65 3.98 -9.38 -4.48
N LYS A 66 5.24 -9.05 -4.16
CA LYS A 66 6.30 -10.05 -3.88
C LYS A 66 5.93 -10.96 -2.70
N TYR A 67 5.14 -10.45 -1.76
CA TYR A 67 4.71 -11.16 -0.55
C TYR A 67 3.25 -11.64 -0.62
N GLY A 68 2.54 -11.39 -1.73
CA GLY A 68 1.11 -11.74 -1.85
C GLY A 68 0.19 -10.90 -0.96
N VAL A 69 0.64 -9.73 -0.52
CA VAL A 69 -0.11 -8.80 0.33
C VAL A 69 -0.84 -7.79 -0.56
N PRO A 70 -2.16 -7.57 -0.40
CA PRO A 70 -2.89 -6.57 -1.16
C PRO A 70 -2.43 -5.15 -0.83
N LEU A 71 -2.39 -4.27 -1.84
CA LEU A 71 -2.16 -2.84 -1.69
C LEU A 71 -3.46 -2.06 -1.90
N ILE A 72 -3.82 -1.27 -0.89
CA ILE A 72 -4.97 -0.37 -0.87
C ILE A 72 -4.51 1.07 -1.05
N ILE A 73 -5.31 1.88 -1.73
CA ILE A 73 -5.07 3.32 -1.94
C ILE A 73 -6.16 4.12 -1.22
N ASN A 74 -5.76 4.93 -0.25
CA ASN A 74 -6.70 5.75 0.52
C ASN A 74 -7.30 6.90 -0.32
N ASP A 75 -8.62 7.05 -0.31
CA ASP A 75 -9.41 8.19 -0.86
C ASP A 75 -9.17 8.58 -2.33
N ARG A 76 -8.36 7.81 -3.07
CA ARG A 76 -7.90 8.17 -4.43
C ARG A 76 -8.21 7.06 -5.43
N LEU A 77 -9.48 7.00 -5.84
CA LEU A 77 -9.97 6.03 -6.85
C LEU A 77 -9.20 6.14 -8.17
N ASP A 78 -8.89 7.35 -8.61
CA ASP A 78 -8.12 7.62 -9.84
C ASP A 78 -6.72 6.97 -9.78
N VAL A 79 -6.04 7.09 -8.65
CA VAL A 79 -4.74 6.43 -8.41
C VAL A 79 -4.90 4.92 -8.33
N ALA A 80 -5.92 4.44 -7.60
CA ALA A 80 -6.21 3.01 -7.47
C ALA A 80 -6.39 2.35 -8.84
N LEU A 81 -7.19 2.97 -9.72
CA LEU A 81 -7.39 2.50 -11.09
C LEU A 81 -6.10 2.58 -11.92
N ALA A 82 -5.35 3.69 -11.81
CA ALA A 82 -4.11 3.91 -12.58
C ALA A 82 -3.00 2.90 -12.26
N ILE A 83 -3.02 2.30 -11.07
CA ILE A 83 -2.06 1.28 -10.65
C ILE A 83 -2.66 -0.12 -10.53
N ASP A 84 -3.96 -0.29 -10.80
CA ASP A 84 -4.71 -1.53 -10.64
C ASP A 84 -4.63 -2.06 -9.18
N ALA A 85 -4.90 -1.21 -8.20
CA ALA A 85 -4.86 -1.56 -6.78
C ALA A 85 -5.86 -2.68 -6.41
N ASP A 86 -5.63 -3.31 -5.25
CA ASP A 86 -6.38 -4.49 -4.78
C ASP A 86 -7.69 -4.14 -4.04
#